data_AF-A0A0N0K1D1-F1
#
_entry.id   AF-A0A0N0K1D1-F1
#
_cell.length_a   1.000
_cell.length_b   1.000
_cell.length_c   1.000
_cell.angle_alpha   90.00
_cell.angle_beta   90.00
_cell.angle_gamma   90.00
#
_symmetry.space_group_name_H-M   'P 1'
#
loop_
_entity.id
_entity.type
_entity.pdbx_description
1 polymer ?
#
loop_
_entity_poly.entity_id
_entity_poly.type
_entity_poly.pdbx_seq_one_letter_code
_entity_poly.pdbx_strand_id
1 'polypeptide(L)' 'MHRFFGSMLKILAASVSALAAMSCGAADNDPGPGGVTVGEARALDEAAEMLDERNADPAAASAQQGAAQDAPAQ' A
#
# COMPACT_ATOMS: atom_id res chain seq x y z
N MET A 1 -0.25 -43.03 -32.23
CA MET A 1 -1.09 -41.90 -31.78
C MET A 1 -0.86 -41.46 -30.32
N HIS A 2 -0.04 -42.17 -29.51
CA HIS A 2 0.24 -41.81 -28.11
C HIS A 2 1.17 -40.60 -27.88
N ARG A 3 1.93 -40.19 -28.93
CA ARG A 3 2.93 -39.11 -28.83
C ARG A 3 2.30 -37.69 -28.86
N PHE A 4 1.11 -37.55 -29.43
CA PHE A 4 0.38 -36.28 -29.49
C PHE A 4 -0.36 -35.97 -28.18
N PHE A 5 -0.94 -36.98 -27.54
CA PHE A 5 -1.67 -36.84 -26.27
C PHE A 5 -0.77 -36.34 -25.13
N GLY A 6 0.47 -36.83 -25.08
CA GLY A 6 1.46 -36.41 -24.08
C GLY A 6 2.10 -35.04 -24.34
N SER A 7 1.96 -34.48 -25.55
CA SER A 7 2.39 -33.11 -25.87
C SER A 7 1.29 -32.11 -25.56
N MET A 8 0.02 -32.46 -25.84
CA MET A 8 -1.15 -31.65 -25.48
C MET A 8 -1.28 -31.46 -23.96
N LEU A 9 -1.03 -32.53 -23.17
CA LEU A 9 -1.06 -32.47 -21.71
C LEU A 9 0.06 -31.57 -21.12
N LYS A 10 1.22 -31.51 -21.77
CA LYS A 10 2.33 -30.62 -21.38
C LYS A 10 2.02 -29.15 -21.67
N ILE A 11 1.38 -28.86 -22.80
CA ILE A 11 0.97 -27.51 -23.17
C ILE A 11 -0.12 -27.00 -22.21
N LEU A 12 -1.08 -27.86 -21.87
CA LEU A 12 -2.14 -27.52 -20.90
C LEU A 12 -1.58 -27.26 -19.49
N ALA A 13 -0.61 -28.06 -19.03
CA ALA A 13 0.04 -27.85 -17.74
C ALA A 13 0.83 -26.54 -17.69
N ALA A 14 1.54 -26.18 -18.78
CA ALA A 14 2.27 -24.93 -18.88
C ALA A 14 1.32 -23.70 -18.87
N SER A 15 0.16 -23.78 -19.53
CA SER A 15 -0.81 -22.69 -19.54
C SER A 15 -1.48 -22.46 -18.17
N VAL A 16 -1.73 -23.52 -17.40
CA VAL A 16 -2.31 -23.41 -16.05
C VAL A 16 -1.33 -22.75 -15.08
N SER A 17 -0.03 -23.06 -15.19
CA SER A 17 1.02 -22.45 -14.36
C SER A 17 1.17 -20.95 -14.62
N ALA A 18 1.02 -20.52 -15.88
CA ALA A 18 1.10 -19.10 -16.24
C ALA A 18 -0.08 -18.27 -15.69
N LEU A 19 -1.28 -18.85 -15.61
CA LEU A 19 -2.46 -18.16 -15.06
C LEU A 19 -2.38 -17.98 -13.53
N ALA A 20 -1.73 -18.92 -12.82
CA ALA A 20 -1.55 -18.82 -11.36
C ALA A 20 -0.57 -17.71 -10.94
N ALA A 21 0.31 -17.25 -11.84
CA ALA A 21 1.22 -16.15 -11.55
C ALA A 21 0.55 -14.76 -11.62
N MET A 22 -0.64 -14.65 -12.23
CA MET A 22 -1.36 -13.38 -12.37
C MET A 22 -2.17 -13.00 -11.12
N SER A 23 -2.30 -13.91 -10.14
CA SER A 23 -2.89 -13.61 -8.82
C SER A 23 -1.85 -13.22 -7.77
N CYS A 24 -0.58 -13.05 -8.14
CA CYS A 24 0.46 -12.48 -7.30
C CYS A 24 0.60 -10.98 -7.60
N GLY A 25 -0.49 -10.25 -7.48
CA GLY A 25 -0.54 -8.79 -7.56
C GLY A 25 -1.28 -8.31 -6.33
N ALA A 26 -0.68 -7.37 -5.60
CA ALA A 26 -1.25 -6.81 -4.39
C ALA A 26 -2.70 -6.37 -4.66
N ALA A 27 -3.66 -6.95 -3.95
CA ALA A 27 -4.97 -6.34 -3.86
C ALA A 27 -4.82 -4.94 -3.23
N ASP A 28 -5.69 -3.98 -3.53
CA ASP A 28 -5.61 -2.62 -2.93
C ASP A 28 -5.65 -2.64 -1.38
N ASN A 29 -6.15 -3.74 -0.83
CA ASN A 29 -6.26 -4.07 0.59
C ASN A 29 -5.16 -4.99 1.12
N ASP A 30 -4.20 -5.42 0.29
CA ASP A 30 -2.99 -6.07 0.80
C ASP A 30 -2.07 -5.01 1.42
N PRO A 31 -1.46 -5.30 2.58
CA PRO A 31 -0.53 -4.38 3.21
C PRO A 31 0.69 -4.18 2.31
N GLY A 32 0.89 -2.94 1.87
CA GLY A 32 2.03 -2.52 1.07
C GLY A 32 3.33 -2.42 1.88
N PRO A 33 4.42 -1.95 1.27
CA PRO A 33 5.68 -1.69 1.98
C PRO A 33 5.43 -0.72 3.14
N GLY A 34 5.78 -1.12 4.37
CA GLY A 34 5.45 -0.39 5.60
C GLY A 34 4.24 -0.93 6.36
N GLY A 35 3.58 -1.98 5.86
CA GLY A 35 2.48 -2.65 6.56
C GLY A 35 1.14 -1.92 6.49
N VAL A 36 1.06 -0.86 5.69
CA VAL A 36 -0.15 -0.06 5.46
C VAL A 36 -0.75 -0.39 4.10
N THR A 37 -2.07 -0.42 4.02
CA THR A 37 -2.81 -0.53 2.77
C THR A 37 -2.71 0.76 1.97
N VAL A 38 -3.07 0.71 0.67
CA VAL A 38 -3.11 1.90 -0.18
C VAL A 38 -4.09 2.96 0.36
N GLY A 39 -5.22 2.51 0.92
CA GLY A 39 -6.21 3.38 1.55
C GLY A 39 -5.69 4.07 2.80
N GLU A 40 -4.97 3.34 3.66
CA GLU A 40 -4.34 3.90 4.86
C GLU A 40 -3.23 4.91 4.50
N ALA A 41 -2.36 4.57 3.54
CA ALA A 41 -1.31 5.48 3.09
C ALA A 41 -1.88 6.80 2.58
N ARG A 42 -2.96 6.76 1.79
CA ARG A 42 -3.65 7.96 1.30
C ARG A 42 -4.23 8.82 2.43
N ALA A 43 -4.80 8.19 3.45
CA ALA A 43 -5.33 8.92 4.60
C ALA A 43 -4.21 9.58 5.43
N LEU A 44 -3.04 8.94 5.53
CA LEU A 44 -1.86 9.52 6.17
C LEU A 44 -1.31 10.73 5.37
N ASP A 45 -1.29 10.64 4.04
CA ASP A 45 -0.84 11.73 3.17
C ASP A 45 -1.76 12.96 3.30
N GLU A 46 -3.09 12.77 3.32
CA GLU A 46 -4.06 13.85 3.54
C GLU A 46 -3.87 14.50 4.93
N ALA A 47 -3.63 13.69 5.96
CA ALA A 47 -3.33 14.21 7.28
C ALA A 47 -2.04 15.03 7.30
N ALA A 48 -1.00 14.60 6.59
CA ALA A 48 0.25 15.33 6.46
C ALA A 48 0.05 16.66 5.73
N GLU A 49 -0.74 16.70 4.65
CA GLU A 49 -1.05 17.92 3.91
C GLU A 49 -1.73 18.98 4.81
N MET A 50 -2.71 18.57 5.63
CA MET A 50 -3.33 19.48 6.61
C MET A 50 -2.33 20.01 7.65
N LEU A 51 -1.34 19.22 8.04
CA LEU A 51 -0.28 19.67 8.94
C LEU A 51 0.67 20.65 8.24
N ASP A 52 1.00 20.43 6.97
CA ASP A 52 1.88 21.28 6.18
C ASP A 52 1.22 22.65 5.92
N GLU A 53 -0.07 22.69 5.58
CA GLU A 53 -0.83 23.93 5.45
C GLU A 53 -0.82 24.75 6.76
N ARG A 54 -1.01 24.07 7.89
CA ARG A 54 -0.96 24.70 9.22
C ARG A 54 0.43 25.19 9.58
N ASN A 55 1.48 24.49 9.14
CA ASN A 55 2.87 24.89 9.37
C ASN A 55 3.34 26.01 8.43
N ALA A 56 2.69 26.21 7.29
CA ALA A 56 2.98 27.30 6.36
C ALA A 56 2.68 28.68 6.98
N ASP A 57 1.78 28.75 7.97
CA ASP A 57 1.58 29.93 8.81
C ASP A 57 2.53 29.88 10.03
N PRO A 58 3.54 30.76 10.12
CA PRO A 58 4.50 30.76 11.22
C PRO A 58 3.87 31.07 12.59
N ALA A 59 2.74 31.80 12.63
CA ALA A 59 2.02 32.06 13.87
C ALA A 59 1.25 30.81 14.34
N ALA A 60 0.67 30.05 13.41
CA ALA A 60 -0.01 28.80 13.73
C ALA A 60 0.97 27.68 14.10
N ALA A 61 2.13 27.61 13.43
CA ALA A 61 3.20 26.66 13.74
C ALA A 61 3.71 26.84 15.18
N SER A 62 4.04 28.08 15.55
CA SER A 62 4.54 28.43 16.90
C SER A 62 3.52 28.16 18.01
N ALA A 63 2.23 28.39 17.76
CA ALA A 63 1.16 28.05 18.69
C ALA A 63 1.03 26.53 18.93
N GLN A 64 1.22 25.70 17.88
CA GLN A 64 1.17 24.25 18.00
C GLN A 64 2.38 23.67 18.76
N GLN A 65 3.58 24.22 18.56
CA GLN A 65 4.76 23.78 19.30
C GLN A 65 4.58 24.02 20.81
N GLY A 66 4.04 25.18 21.20
CA GLY A 66 3.69 25.47 22.59
C GLY A 66 2.65 24.50 23.17
N ALA A 67 1.64 24.11 22.38
CA ALA A 67 0.62 23.16 22.80
C ALA A 67 1.15 21.71 22.93
N ALA A 68 2.09 21.29 22.07
CA ALA A 68 2.72 19.97 22.13
C ALA A 68 3.69 19.83 23.32
N GLN A 69 4.28 20.95 23.77
CA GLN A 69 5.19 20.98 24.92
C GLN A 69 4.46 20.96 26.27
N ASP A 70 3.19 21.34 26.30
CA ASP A 70 2.33 21.33 27.50
C ASP A 70 1.42 20.08 27.58
N ALA A 71 1.53 19.17 26.60
CA ALA A 71 0.82 17.90 26.63
C ALA A 71 1.42 17.01 27.75
N PRO A 72 0.63 16.59 28.76
CA PRO A 72 1.15 15.73 29.82
C PRO A 72 1.60 14.41 29.18
N ALA A 73 2.86 14.03 29.43
CA ALA A 73 3.37 12.71 29.08
C ALA A 73 2.48 11.67 29.79
N GLN A 74 1.63 10.99 29.02
CA GLN A 74 0.84 9.86 29.47
C GLN A 74 1.60 8.56 29.23
#